data_AF-A0A3B9X0D0-F1
#
_entry.id   AF-A0A3B9X0D0-F1
#
_cell.length_a   1.000
_cell.length_b   1.000
_cell.length_c   1.000
_cell.angle_alpha   90.00
_cell.angle_beta   90.00
_cell.angle_gamma   90.00
#
_symmetry.space_group_name_H-M   'P 1'
#
loop_
_entity.id
_entity.type
_entity.pdbx_description
1 polymer ?
#
loop_
_entity_poly.entity_id
_entity_poly.type
_entity_poly.pdbx_seq_one_letter_code
_entity_poly.pdbx_strand_id
1 'polypeptide(L)'
;DGQGRFIEGYYIVGLLAQAFLEKNPNAKVIHDPRLTWNTIEIAEAFGGKAVQCKTGHAFIKERMRLEDAVYGGEMSAHHYFKDFSYCDSGMI
;
A
#
# COMPACT_ATOMS: atom_id res chain seq x y z
N ASP A 1 3.18 -19.33 -0.79
CA ASP A 1 3.76 -19.45 0.57
C ASP A 1 4.78 -20.59 0.56
N GLY A 2 5.29 -21.01 1.72
CA GLY A 2 6.22 -22.15 1.83
C GLY A 2 5.65 -23.50 1.35
N GLN A 3 4.37 -23.57 1.00
CA GLN A 3 3.68 -24.76 0.47
C GLN A 3 3.32 -24.60 -1.02
N GLY A 4 3.80 -23.55 -1.70
CA GLY A 4 3.53 -23.29 -3.11
C GLY A 4 2.16 -22.65 -3.40
N ARG A 5 1.41 -22.23 -2.38
CA ARG A 5 0.12 -21.53 -2.60
C ARG A 5 0.35 -20.12 -3.13
N PHE A 6 -0.37 -19.74 -4.19
CA PHE A 6 -0.41 -18.35 -4.64
C PHE A 6 -1.07 -17.47 -3.57
N ILE A 7 -0.45 -16.33 -3.27
CA ILE A 7 -1.01 -15.34 -2.33
C ILE A 7 -1.63 -14.23 -3.15
N GLU A 8 -2.90 -13.96 -2.90
CA GLU A 8 -3.64 -12.94 -3.63
C GLU A 8 -3.10 -11.54 -3.32
N GLY A 9 -2.94 -10.71 -4.35
CA GLY A 9 -2.29 -9.40 -4.27
C GLY A 9 -2.94 -8.45 -3.27
N TYR A 10 -4.22 -8.61 -2.98
CA TYR A 10 -4.92 -7.90 -1.91
C TYR A 10 -4.21 -8.01 -0.55
N TYR A 11 -3.77 -9.22 -0.17
CA TYR A 11 -3.10 -9.44 1.12
C TYR A 11 -1.66 -8.93 1.11
N ILE A 12 -1.02 -8.87 -0.07
CA ILE A 12 0.32 -8.27 -0.22
C ILE A 12 0.27 -6.77 0.05
N VAL A 13 -0.82 -6.08 -0.32
CA VAL A 13 -0.98 -4.65 0.00
C VAL A 13 -0.94 -4.40 1.51
N GLY A 14 -1.66 -5.22 2.28
CA GLY A 14 -1.65 -5.15 3.75
C GLY A 14 -0.27 -5.47 4.33
N LEU A 15 0.36 -6.57 3.88
CA LEU A 15 1.69 -6.98 4.35
C LEU A 15 2.74 -5.89 4.16
N LEU A 16 2.78 -5.26 2.98
CA LEU A 16 3.73 -4.17 2.72
C LEU A 16 3.36 -2.91 3.49
N ALA A 17 2.07 -2.56 3.60
CA ALA A 17 1.64 -1.44 4.43
C ALA A 17 2.14 -1.57 5.88
N GLN A 18 1.98 -2.75 6.48
CA GLN A 18 2.52 -3.05 7.81
C GLN A 18 4.04 -2.80 7.87
N ALA A 19 4.80 -3.40 6.95
CA ALA A 19 6.27 -3.30 6.94
C ALA A 19 6.78 -1.85 6.85
N PHE A 20 6.05 -0.97 6.14
CA PHE A 20 6.38 0.45 6.07
C PHE A 20 5.93 1.23 7.32
N LEU A 21 4.79 0.90 7.90
CA LEU A 21 4.26 1.57 9.10
C LEU A 21 5.06 1.22 10.37
N GLU A 22 5.60 0.00 10.47
CA GLU A 22 6.53 -0.39 11.56
C GLU A 22 7.77 0.52 11.60
N LYS A 23 8.23 0.99 10.44
CA LYS A 23 9.39 1.91 10.30
C LYS A 23 9.00 3.38 10.32
N ASN A 24 7.76 3.69 9.95
CA ASN A 24 7.24 5.06 9.81
C ASN A 24 5.90 5.21 10.56
N PRO A 25 5.91 5.30 11.90
CA PRO A 25 4.69 5.49 12.68
C PRO A 25 3.92 6.75 12.24
N ASN A 26 2.59 6.72 12.28
CA ASN A 26 1.70 7.81 11.84
C ASN A 26 1.75 8.15 10.34
N ALA A 27 2.47 7.37 9.53
CA ALA A 27 2.50 7.60 8.09
C ALA A 27 1.18 7.18 7.41
N LYS A 28 0.98 7.68 6.19
CA LYS A 28 -0.19 7.34 5.37
C LYS A 28 0.17 6.26 4.36
N VAL A 29 -0.80 5.40 4.07
CA VAL A 29 -0.73 4.41 3.00
C VAL A 29 -1.90 4.61 2.04
N ILE A 30 -1.62 4.61 0.73
CA ILE A 30 -2.67 4.75 -0.30
C ILE A 30 -3.15 3.37 -0.74
N HIS A 31 -4.46 3.19 -0.89
CA HIS A 31 -5.03 1.95 -1.44
C HIS A 31 -6.19 2.24 -2.40
N ASP A 32 -6.42 1.31 -3.32
CA ASP A 32 -7.58 1.36 -4.22
C ASP A 32 -8.89 0.95 -3.53
N PRO A 33 -10.08 1.18 -4.14
CA PRO A 33 -11.37 0.96 -3.50
C PRO A 33 -11.95 -0.44 -3.76
N ARG A 34 -11.24 -1.35 -4.45
CA ARG A 34 -11.77 -2.66 -4.87
C ARG A 34 -11.87 -3.63 -3.70
N LEU A 35 -10.82 -3.67 -2.87
CA LEU A 35 -10.73 -4.50 -1.67
C LEU A 35 -9.99 -3.70 -0.60
N THR A 36 -10.65 -3.39 0.52
CA THR A 36 -10.21 -2.30 1.41
C THR A 36 -10.03 -2.70 2.87
N TRP A 37 -10.92 -3.54 3.42
CA TRP A 37 -10.99 -3.78 4.86
C TRP A 37 -9.68 -4.24 5.50
N ASN A 38 -8.97 -5.19 4.88
CA ASN A 38 -7.68 -5.69 5.38
C ASN A 38 -6.62 -4.57 5.46
N THR A 39 -6.54 -3.73 4.43
CA THR A 39 -5.56 -2.64 4.38
C THR A 39 -5.89 -1.54 5.39
N ILE A 40 -7.17 -1.24 5.58
CA ILE A 40 -7.63 -0.26 6.58
C ILE A 40 -7.30 -0.78 7.99
N GLU A 41 -7.67 -2.01 8.31
CA GLU A 41 -7.44 -2.61 9.62
C GLU A 41 -5.95 -2.69 9.96
N ILE A 42 -5.10 -3.11 9.01
CA ILE A 42 -3.64 -3.12 9.20
C ILE A 42 -3.10 -1.70 9.40
N ALA A 43 -3.54 -0.72 8.60
CA ALA A 43 -3.04 0.64 8.76
C ALA A 43 -3.37 1.20 10.16
N GLU A 44 -4.60 0.98 10.64
CA GLU A 44 -5.03 1.40 11.97
C GLU A 44 -4.28 0.67 13.09
N ALA A 45 -4.12 -0.65 12.97
CA ALA A 45 -3.42 -1.48 13.97
C ALA A 45 -1.94 -1.10 14.14
N PHE A 46 -1.29 -0.64 13.07
CA PHE A 46 0.12 -0.19 13.08
C PHE A 46 0.27 1.33 13.21
N GLY A 47 -0.77 2.03 13.68
CA GLY A 47 -0.72 3.46 13.99
C GLY A 47 -0.55 4.36 12.77
N GLY A 48 -0.86 3.87 11.58
CA GLY A 48 -0.88 4.62 10.33
C GLY A 48 -2.28 5.09 9.95
N LYS A 49 -2.39 5.63 8.73
CA LYS A 49 -3.67 6.05 8.15
C LYS A 49 -3.83 5.52 6.73
N ALA A 50 -4.84 4.70 6.51
CA ALA A 50 -5.26 4.29 5.18
C ALA A 50 -5.97 5.46 4.47
N VAL A 51 -5.57 5.75 3.24
CA VAL A 51 -6.20 6.76 2.39
C VAL A 51 -6.65 6.10 1.09
N GLN A 52 -7.96 6.00 0.92
CA GLN A 52 -8.53 5.48 -0.31
C GLN A 52 -8.28 6.43 -1.49
N CYS A 53 -7.98 5.86 -2.65
CA CYS A 53 -7.78 6.56 -3.91
C CYS A 53 -8.46 5.79 -5.05
N LYS A 54 -8.73 6.48 -6.17
CA LYS A 54 -9.19 5.84 -7.39
C LYS A 54 -8.09 4.92 -7.94
N THR A 55 -8.47 3.72 -8.40
CA THR A 55 -7.56 2.78 -9.07
C THR A 55 -6.88 3.41 -10.29
N GLY A 56 -5.61 3.06 -10.52
CA GLY A 56 -4.81 3.50 -11.66
C GLY A 56 -3.54 4.22 -11.23
N HIS A 57 -2.42 3.86 -11.86
CA HIS A 57 -1.09 4.32 -11.47
C HIS A 57 -0.96 5.85 -11.38
N ALA A 58 -1.56 6.61 -12.30
CA ALA A 58 -1.49 8.07 -12.26
C ALA A 58 -2.14 8.64 -10.99
N PHE A 59 -3.35 8.16 -10.63
CA PHE A 59 -4.08 8.63 -9.46
C PHE A 59 -3.38 8.23 -8.16
N ILE A 60 -2.86 7.00 -8.08
CA ILE A 60 -2.11 6.56 -6.89
C ILE A 60 -0.85 7.41 -6.69
N LYS A 61 -0.03 7.60 -7.74
CA LYS A 61 1.20 8.42 -7.66
C LYS A 61 0.89 9.87 -7.29
N GLU A 62 -0.14 10.46 -7.89
CA GLU A 62 -0.61 11.80 -7.55
C GLU A 62 -1.05 11.88 -6.08
N ARG A 63 -1.89 10.95 -5.62
CA ARG A 63 -2.41 10.93 -4.26
C ARG A 63 -1.32 10.70 -3.23
N MET A 64 -0.35 9.82 -3.51
CA MET A 64 0.79 9.61 -2.62
C MET A 64 1.60 10.90 -2.42
N ARG A 65 1.86 11.65 -3.48
CA ARG A 65 2.57 12.95 -3.38
C ARG A 65 1.77 13.98 -2.59
N LEU A 66 0.46 14.08 -2.85
CA LEU A 66 -0.41 15.02 -2.14
C LEU A 66 -0.49 14.72 -0.64
N GLU A 67 -0.50 13.44 -0.28
CA GLU A 67 -0.65 13.00 1.11
C GLU A 67 0.69 12.78 1.82
N ASP A 68 1.81 12.85 1.10
CA ASP A 68 3.15 12.46 1.54
C ASP A 68 3.19 11.00 2.07
N ALA A 69 2.46 10.11 1.39
CA ALA A 69 2.29 8.72 1.79
C ALA A 69 3.57 7.89 1.56
N VAL A 70 3.92 7.04 2.52
CA VAL A 70 5.14 6.22 2.47
C VAL A 70 5.02 5.05 1.50
N TYR A 71 3.79 4.55 1.32
CA TYR A 71 3.48 3.40 0.50
C TYR A 71 2.12 3.55 -0.18
N GLY A 72 2.00 3.03 -1.40
CA GLY A 72 0.74 2.91 -2.12
C GLY A 72 0.61 1.52 -2.71
N GLY A 73 -0.57 0.92 -2.68
CA GLY A 73 -0.78 -0.44 -3.18
C GLY A 73 -2.12 -0.61 -3.89
N GLU A 74 -2.08 -1.37 -4.97
CA GLU A 74 -3.25 -1.83 -5.70
C GLU A 74 -3.34 -3.36 -5.64
N MET A 75 -4.55 -3.90 -5.52
CA MET A 75 -4.75 -5.35 -5.44
C MET A 75 -4.22 -6.11 -6.68
N SER A 76 -4.06 -5.40 -7.79
CA SER A 76 -3.49 -5.88 -9.06
C SER A 76 -1.95 -5.98 -9.06
N ALA A 77 -1.33 -6.15 -7.89
CA ALA A 77 0.12 -6.30 -7.70
C ALA A 77 0.96 -5.11 -8.18
N HIS A 78 0.43 -3.89 -8.06
CA HIS A 78 1.21 -2.66 -8.26
C HIS A 78 1.50 -2.03 -6.90
N HIS A 79 2.79 -1.88 -6.58
CA HIS A 79 3.29 -1.45 -5.29
C HIS A 79 4.20 -0.23 -5.48
N TYR A 80 3.82 0.90 -4.88
CA TYR A 80 4.42 2.21 -5.06
C TYR A 80 5.14 2.66 -3.80
N PHE A 81 6.32 3.24 -3.95
CA PHE A 81 7.19 3.57 -2.81
C PHE A 81 7.62 5.02 -2.85
N LYS A 82 7.48 5.74 -1.72
CA LYS A 82 7.89 7.14 -1.59
C LYS A 82 9.33 7.36 -2.03
N ASP A 83 10.24 6.58 -1.47
CA ASP A 83 11.69 6.72 -1.70
C ASP A 83 12.12 6.25 -3.09
N PHE A 84 11.23 5.57 -3.83
CA PHE A 84 11.43 5.22 -5.23
C PHE A 84 10.73 6.21 -6.16
N SER A 85 10.82 7.51 -5.86
CA SER A 85 10.18 8.58 -6.63
C SER A 85 8.65 8.43 -6.79
N TYR A 86 7.99 7.79 -5.82
CA TYR A 86 6.58 7.39 -5.90
C TYR A 86 6.28 6.44 -7.07
N CYS A 87 7.28 5.75 -7.61
CA CYS A 87 7.09 4.78 -8.68
C CYS A 87 6.82 3.38 -8.15
N ASP A 88 6.25 2.58 -9.02
CA ASP A 88 6.01 1.17 -8.80
C ASP A 88 7.29 0.34 -9.00
N SER A 89 7.45 -0.71 -8.20
CA SER A 89 8.51 -1.70 -8.35
C SER A 89 8.03 -3.08 -7.92
N GLY A 90 8.43 -4.11 -8.67
CA GLY A 90 8.20 -5.52 -8.31
C GLY A 90 9.36 -6.14 -7.51
N MET A 91 10.38 -5.35 -7.15
CA MET A 91 11.63 -5.84 -6.56
C MET A 91 11.87 -5.38 -5.11
N ILE A 92 11.18 -4.33 -4.67
CA ILE A 92 11.35 -3.69 -3.35
C ILE A 92 10.27 -4.24 -2.41
#